data_AF-A0A1M6EUJ5-F1
#
_entry.id   AF-A0A1M6EUJ5-F1
#
_cell.length_a   1.000
_cell.length_b   1.000
_cell.length_c   1.000
_cell.angle_alpha   90.00
_cell.angle_beta   90.00
_cell.angle_gamma   90.00
#
_symmetry.space_group_name_H-M   'P 1'
#
loop_
_entity.id
_entity.type
_entity.pdbx_description
1 polymer ?
#
loop_
_entity_poly.entity_id
_entity_poly.type
_entity_poly.pdbx_seq_one_letter_code
_entity_poly.pdbx_strand_id
1 'polypeptide(L)'
;MLNEFITGFGMFIGYYVVAVLLLLMIRVFLKPPKEIFRKLLHTACFLSVFVLVYGFNTWYLAMLTAIIFSIALYPLITYIERFSKIMEIFIQRKNGEIKLSLLIAFFMMAVLIGVFWGLMGEQ
;
A
#
# COMPACT_ATOMS: atom_id res chain seq x y z
N MET A 1 16.59 -10.48 -11.39
CA MET A 1 16.17 -9.20 -12.03
C MET A 1 14.73 -9.22 -12.53
N LEU A 2 14.42 -9.54 -13.80
CA LEU A 2 13.03 -9.44 -14.29
C LEU A 2 12.08 -10.43 -13.61
N ASN A 3 12.48 -11.70 -13.47
CA ASN A 3 11.66 -12.72 -12.80
C ASN A 3 11.41 -12.38 -11.32
N GLU A 4 12.44 -11.88 -10.63
CA GLU A 4 12.34 -11.40 -9.25
C GLU A 4 11.37 -10.22 -9.13
N PHE A 5 11.48 -9.25 -10.04
CA PHE A 5 10.55 -8.13 -10.10
C PHE A 5 9.10 -8.61 -10.29
N ILE A 6 8.85 -9.47 -11.28
CA ILE A 6 7.50 -9.99 -11.55
C ILE A 6 6.95 -10.77 -10.34
N THR A 7 7.76 -11.63 -9.74
CA THR A 7 7.34 -12.46 -8.62
C THR A 7 7.08 -11.61 -7.37
N GLY A 8 8.01 -10.71 -7.02
CA GLY A 8 7.88 -9.81 -5.87
C GLY A 8 6.74 -8.81 -6.04
N PHE A 9 6.58 -8.23 -7.23
CA PHE A 9 5.47 -7.35 -7.57
C PHE A 9 4.12 -8.09 -7.53
N GLY A 10 4.08 -9.33 -8.02
CA GLY A 10 2.93 -10.22 -7.93
C GLY A 10 2.53 -10.53 -6.48
N MET A 11 3.50 -10.85 -5.62
CA MET A 11 3.27 -11.03 -4.18
C MET A 11 2.74 -9.75 -3.53
N PHE A 12 3.30 -8.59 -3.91
CA PHE A 12 2.89 -7.29 -3.38
C PHE A 12 1.43 -6.94 -3.76
N ILE A 13 1.04 -7.17 -5.01
CA ILE A 13 -0.37 -7.05 -5.43
C ILE A 13 -1.24 -8.05 -4.67
N GLY A 14 -0.82 -9.31 -4.61
CA GLY A 14 -1.56 -10.37 -3.91
C GLY A 14 -1.82 -10.02 -2.44
N TYR A 15 -0.83 -9.45 -1.75
CA TYR A 15 -0.96 -8.93 -0.40
C TYR A 15 -2.08 -7.89 -0.30
N TYR A 16 -2.11 -6.89 -1.18
CA TYR A 16 -3.15 -5.86 -1.16
C TYR A 16 -4.54 -6.41 -1.49
N VAL A 17 -4.64 -7.36 -2.43
CA VAL A 17 -5.91 -8.03 -2.74
C VAL A 17 -6.45 -8.73 -1.50
N VAL A 18 -5.62 -9.54 -0.83
CA VAL A 18 -6.01 -10.26 0.39
C VAL A 18 -6.33 -9.28 1.52
N ALA A 19 -5.51 -8.26 1.74
CA ALA A 19 -5.71 -7.26 2.79
C ALA A 19 -7.03 -6.49 2.60
N VAL A 20 -7.33 -6.05 1.37
CA VAL A 20 -8.59 -5.35 1.06
C VAL A 20 -9.79 -6.29 1.28
N LEU A 21 -9.73 -7.54 0.82
CA LEU A 21 -10.81 -8.52 1.03
C LEU A 21 -11.07 -8.77 2.52
N LEU A 22 -10.01 -8.94 3.32
CA LEU A 22 -10.12 -9.12 4.77
C LEU A 22 -10.72 -7.89 5.44
N LEU A 23 -10.28 -6.68 5.08
CA LEU A 23 -10.82 -5.44 5.62
C LEU A 23 -12.29 -5.24 5.23
N LEU A 24 -12.68 -5.60 4.01
CA LEU A 24 -14.08 -5.57 3.57
C LEU A 24 -14.93 -6.57 4.36
N MET A 25 -14.44 -7.80 4.60
CA MET A 25 -15.12 -8.76 5.46
C MET A 25 -15.31 -8.20 6.88
N ILE A 26 -14.24 -7.67 7.50
CA ILE A 26 -14.31 -7.02 8.82
C ILE A 26 -15.36 -5.91 8.82
N ARG A 27 -15.41 -5.11 7.75
CA ARG A 27 -16.37 -4.02 7.63
C ARG A 27 -17.82 -4.49 7.57
N VAL A 28 -18.09 -5.56 6.82
CA VAL A 28 -19.43 -6.12 6.66
C VAL A 28 -19.90 -6.82 7.94
N PHE A 29 -19.03 -7.64 8.56
CA PHE A 29 -19.42 -8.46 9.72
C PHE A 29 -19.35 -7.70 11.05
N LEU A 30 -18.31 -6.90 11.29
CA LEU A 30 -18.07 -6.28 12.60
C LEU A 30 -18.52 -4.81 12.67
N LYS A 31 -18.79 -4.16 11.52
CA LYS A 31 -19.19 -2.74 11.42
C LYS A 31 -18.40 -1.83 12.39
N PRO A 32 -17.05 -1.86 12.34
CA PRO A 32 -16.22 -1.16 13.31
C PRO A 32 -16.44 0.37 13.24
N PRO A 33 -16.18 1.09 14.34
CA PRO A 33 -16.16 2.55 14.35
C PRO A 33 -15.26 3.12 13.24
N LYS A 34 -15.68 4.26 12.69
CA LYS A 34 -15.04 4.94 11.56
C LYS A 34 -13.52 5.09 11.71
N GLU A 35 -13.07 5.53 12.88
CA GLU A 35 -11.64 5.74 13.16
C GLU A 35 -10.85 4.43 13.28
N ILE A 36 -11.46 3.35 13.78
CA ILE A 36 -10.79 2.05 13.89
C ILE A 36 -10.57 1.47 12.48
N PHE A 37 -11.58 1.53 11.61
CA PHE A 37 -11.44 1.05 10.24
C PHE A 37 -10.37 1.80 9.45
N ARG A 38 -10.30 3.13 9.60
CA ARG A 38 -9.23 3.94 9.01
C ARG A 38 -7.84 3.53 9.51
N LYS A 39 -7.69 3.28 10.82
CA LYS A 39 -6.43 2.78 11.38
C LYS A 39 -6.08 1.41 10.82
N LEU A 40 -7.04 0.49 10.68
CA LEU A 40 -6.81 -0.83 10.07
C LEU A 40 -6.31 -0.72 8.62
N LEU A 41 -6.88 0.19 7.82
CA LEU A 41 -6.37 0.49 6.46
C LEU A 41 -4.93 0.98 6.46
N HIS A 42 -4.58 1.89 7.38
CA HIS A 42 -3.20 2.38 7.52
C HIS A 42 -2.26 1.27 7.99
N THR A 43 -2.67 0.48 8.98
CA THR A 43 -1.90 -0.65 9.49
C THR A 43 -1.62 -1.67 8.39
N ALA A 44 -2.62 -2.02 7.58
CA ALA A 44 -2.42 -2.87 6.40
C ALA A 44 -1.45 -2.23 5.39
N CYS A 45 -1.54 -0.92 5.17
CA CYS A 45 -0.59 -0.22 4.32
C CYS A 45 0.84 -0.30 4.86
N PHE A 46 1.08 -0.08 6.16
CA PHE A 46 2.42 -0.14 6.74
C PHE A 46 2.97 -1.56 6.83
N LEU A 47 2.12 -2.56 7.08
CA LEU A 47 2.50 -3.98 7.05
C LEU A 47 3.00 -4.42 5.67
N SER A 48 2.61 -3.73 4.60
CA SER A 48 3.13 -4.02 3.25
C SER A 48 4.65 -3.85 3.13
N VAL A 49 5.29 -3.10 4.05
CA VAL A 49 6.76 -2.97 4.07
C VAL A 49 7.45 -4.32 4.22
N PHE A 50 6.85 -5.25 4.96
CA PHE A 50 7.41 -6.59 5.13
C PHE A 50 7.45 -7.35 3.81
N VAL A 51 6.45 -7.18 2.96
CA VAL A 51 6.44 -7.78 1.62
C VAL A 51 7.51 -7.15 0.73
N LEU A 52 7.75 -5.83 0.85
CA LEU A 52 8.81 -5.16 0.10
C LEU A 52 10.21 -5.60 0.55
N VAL A 53 10.43 -5.80 1.85
CA VAL A 53 11.75 -6.16 2.39
C VAL A 53 12.05 -7.65 2.27
N TYR A 54 11.07 -8.53 2.50
CA TYR A 54 11.28 -9.98 2.44
C TYR A 54 10.90 -10.62 1.10
N GLY A 55 10.09 -9.95 0.28
CA GLY A 55 9.67 -10.45 -1.04
C GLY A 55 10.65 -10.17 -2.16
N PHE A 56 11.70 -9.39 -1.89
CA PHE A 56 12.74 -9.03 -2.84
C PHE A 56 14.11 -9.36 -2.22
N ASN A 57 15.05 -9.78 -3.04
CA ASN A 57 16.45 -9.89 -2.61
C ASN A 57 17.22 -8.59 -2.90
N THR A 58 16.72 -7.81 -3.86
CA THR A 58 17.37 -6.61 -4.37
C THR A 58 16.65 -5.34 -3.91
N TRP A 59 17.33 -4.51 -3.12
CA TRP A 59 16.74 -3.30 -2.51
C TRP A 59 16.15 -2.30 -3.52
N TYR A 60 16.81 -2.08 -4.66
CA TYR A 60 16.31 -1.11 -5.65
C TYR A 60 15.08 -1.62 -6.40
N LEU A 61 14.89 -2.94 -6.51
CA LEU A 61 13.65 -3.53 -7.05
C LEU A 61 12.48 -3.36 -6.08
N ALA A 62 12.72 -3.51 -4.78
CA ALA A 62 11.73 -3.22 -3.74
C ALA A 62 11.34 -1.74 -3.74
N MET A 63 12.33 -0.84 -3.81
CA MET A 63 12.11 0.60 -3.92
C MET A 63 11.31 0.97 -5.18
N LEU A 64 11.71 0.44 -6.34
CA LEU A 64 10.99 0.65 -7.61
C LEU A 64 9.56 0.15 -7.53
N THR A 65 9.32 -1.01 -6.91
CA THR A 65 7.98 -1.56 -6.72
C THR A 65 7.09 -0.61 -5.93
N ALA A 66 7.58 -0.06 -4.81
CA ALA A 66 6.82 0.92 -4.02
C ALA A 66 6.47 2.19 -4.82
N ILE A 67 7.42 2.70 -5.61
CA ILE A 67 7.22 3.90 -6.44
C ILE A 67 6.23 3.63 -7.58
N ILE A 68 6.44 2.57 -8.35
CA ILE A 68 5.56 2.19 -9.48
C ILE A 68 4.15 1.92 -8.98
N PHE A 69 4.02 1.19 -7.87
CA PHE A 69 2.72 0.91 -7.27
C PHE A 69 2.01 2.20 -6.83
N SER A 70 2.71 3.12 -6.18
CA SER A 70 2.14 4.41 -5.77
C SER A 70 1.68 5.26 -6.96
N ILE A 71 2.49 5.34 -8.02
CA ILE A 71 2.14 6.06 -9.26
C ILE A 71 0.93 5.42 -9.93
N ALA A 72 0.85 4.09 -10.00
CA ALA A 72 -0.28 3.37 -10.59
C ALA A 72 -1.57 3.48 -9.74
N LEU A 73 -1.42 3.56 -8.42
CA LEU A 73 -2.55 3.62 -7.50
C LEU A 73 -3.19 5.00 -7.44
N TYR A 74 -2.44 6.07 -7.72
CA TYR A 74 -2.96 7.43 -7.78
C TYR A 74 -4.11 7.64 -8.79
N PRO A 75 -3.99 7.28 -10.09
CA PRO A 75 -5.09 7.37 -11.03
C PRO A 75 -6.22 6.40 -10.69
N LEU A 76 -5.91 5.22 -10.16
CA LEU A 76 -6.92 4.24 -9.75
C LEU A 76 -7.82 4.80 -8.64
N ILE A 77 -7.24 5.36 -7.58
CA ILE A 77 -8.02 5.97 -6.50
C ILE A 77 -8.75 7.22 -7.00
N THR A 78 -8.13 8.03 -7.87
CA THR A 78 -8.80 9.19 -8.48
C THR A 78 -10.04 8.78 -9.30
N TYR A 79 -10.00 7.63 -9.95
CA TYR A 79 -11.16 7.05 -10.64
C TYR A 79 -12.21 6.55 -9.65
N ILE A 80 -11.80 5.83 -8.61
CA ILE A 80 -12.71 5.30 -7.57
C ILE A 80 -13.40 6.41 -6.79
N GLU A 81 -12.71 7.54 -6.53
CA GLU A 81 -13.27 8.70 -5.84
C GLU A 81 -14.50 9.30 -6.55
N ARG A 82 -14.68 9.06 -7.86
CA ARG A 82 -15.88 9.47 -8.60
C ARG A 82 -17.13 8.72 -8.14
N PHE A 83 -16.98 7.56 -7.52
CA PHE A 83 -18.09 6.73 -7.03
C PHE A 83 -18.28 6.93 -5.52
N SER A 84 -19.15 7.87 -5.14
CA SER A 84 -19.37 8.23 -3.73
C SER A 84 -19.75 7.06 -2.81
N LYS A 85 -20.51 6.07 -3.32
CA LYS A 85 -20.85 4.83 -2.60
C LYS A 85 -19.63 4.02 -2.19
N ILE A 86 -18.56 4.03 -3.00
CA ILE A 86 -17.31 3.34 -2.68
C ILE A 86 -16.49 4.17 -1.68
N MET A 87 -16.48 5.49 -1.81
CA MET A 87 -15.77 6.35 -0.84
C MET A 87 -16.40 6.35 0.55
N GLU A 88 -17.72 6.17 0.62
CA GLU A 88 -18.42 5.91 1.89
C GLU A 88 -17.93 4.60 2.53
N ILE A 89 -17.44 3.64 1.73
CA ILE A 89 -16.84 2.40 2.22
C ILE A 89 -15.49 2.64 2.90
N PHE A 90 -14.66 3.51 2.32
CA PHE A 90 -13.32 3.82 2.83
C PHE A 90 -13.31 4.88 3.95
N ILE A 91 -14.47 5.44 4.31
CA ILE A 91 -14.65 6.36 5.44
C ILE A 91 -13.67 7.55 5.33
N GLN A 92 -13.64 8.17 4.16
CA GLN A 92 -12.80 9.33 3.89
C GLN A 92 -13.31 10.54 4.70
N ARG A 93 -12.41 11.30 5.36
CA ARG A 93 -12.78 12.49 6.16
C ARG A 93 -12.81 13.75 5.30
N LYS A 94 -11.88 13.87 4.35
CA LYS A 94 -11.86 14.92 3.32
C LYS A 94 -11.45 14.34 1.97
N ASN A 95 -12.09 14.84 0.90
CA ASN A 95 -11.78 14.46 -0.47
C ASN A 95 -10.28 14.57 -0.74
N GLY A 96 -9.68 13.53 -1.33
CA GLY A 96 -8.25 13.45 -1.63
C GLY A 96 -7.32 12.99 -0.50
N GLU A 97 -7.77 12.87 0.76
CA GLU A 97 -6.88 12.47 1.87
C GLU A 97 -6.21 11.12 1.67
N ILE A 98 -6.95 10.14 1.14
CA ILE A 98 -6.43 8.78 0.94
C ILE A 98 -5.30 8.79 -0.09
N LYS A 99 -5.45 9.54 -1.19
CA LYS A 99 -4.42 9.64 -2.24
C LYS A 99 -3.12 10.23 -1.72
N LEU A 100 -3.23 11.34 -0.99
CA LEU A 100 -2.06 12.04 -0.47
C LEU A 100 -1.37 11.19 0.60
N SER A 101 -2.15 10.63 1.54
CA SER A 101 -1.62 9.79 2.61
C SER A 101 -0.88 8.56 2.05
N LEU A 102 -1.43 7.94 1.01
CA LEU A 102 -0.86 6.75 0.40
C LEU A 102 0.42 7.06 -0.40
N LEU A 103 0.41 8.18 -1.15
CA LEU A 103 1.61 8.69 -1.82
C LEU A 103 2.73 8.94 -0.83
N ILE A 104 2.45 9.66 0.26
CA ILE A 104 3.42 9.97 1.30
C ILE A 104 3.93 8.68 1.95
N ALA A 105 3.05 7.73 2.27
CA ALA A 105 3.44 6.47 2.90
C ALA A 105 4.40 5.66 2.02
N PHE A 106 4.07 5.44 0.74
CA PHE A 106 4.94 4.70 -0.16
C PHE A 106 6.23 5.45 -0.51
N PHE A 107 6.17 6.76 -0.65
CA PHE A 107 7.36 7.57 -0.85
C PHE A 107 8.30 7.45 0.35
N MET A 108 7.76 7.56 1.56
CA MET A 108 8.51 7.36 2.79
C MET A 108 9.13 5.95 2.85
N MET A 109 8.36 4.90 2.54
CA MET A 109 8.88 3.53 2.49
C MET A 109 10.00 3.36 1.46
N ALA A 110 9.85 3.93 0.26
CA ALA A 110 10.87 3.89 -0.79
C ALA A 110 12.18 4.58 -0.33
N VAL A 111 12.08 5.75 0.31
CA VAL A 111 13.22 6.46 0.89
C VAL A 111 13.88 5.63 1.99
N LEU A 112 13.09 5.08 2.92
CA LEU A 112 13.61 4.25 4.02
C LEU A 112 14.32 3.00 3.49
N ILE A 113 13.76 2.32 2.49
CA ILE A 113 14.39 1.17 1.83
C ILE A 113 15.70 1.60 1.16
N GLY A 114 15.69 2.69 0.39
CA GLY A 114 16.89 3.18 -0.28
C GLY A 114 18.00 3.60 0.69
N VAL A 115 17.66 4.26 1.79
CA VAL A 115 18.64 4.73 2.79
C VAL A 115 19.15 3.57 3.65
N PHE A 116 18.26 2.84 4.32
CA PHE A 116 18.68 1.87 5.32
C PHE A 116 19.15 0.55 4.72
N TRP A 117 18.56 0.10 3.62
CA TRP A 117 18.97 -1.13 2.95
C TRP A 117 19.95 -0.88 1.81
N GLY A 118 19.79 0.23 1.06
CA GLY A 118 20.68 0.56 -0.05
C GLY A 118 22.00 1.22 0.39
N LEU A 119 21.93 2.34 1.13
CA LEU A 119 23.13 3.13 1.50
C LEU A 119 23.81 2.61 2.77
N MET A 120 23.04 2.22 3.79
CA MET A 120 23.56 1.79 5.10
C MET A 120 23.58 0.26 5.27
N GLY A 121 23.01 -0.48 4.32
CA GLY A 121 23.02 -1.94 4.37
C GLY A 121 24.43 -2.46 4.09
N GLU A 122 24.98 -3.26 5.00
CA GLU A 122 26.15 -4.08 4.69
C GLU A 122 25.77 -5.08 3.59
N GLN A 123 26.59 -5.16 2.55
CA GLN A 123 26.40 -6.05 1.40
C GLN A 123 26.66 -7.51 1.78
#